data_AF-A0A5D0TCI6-F1
#
_entry.id   AF-A0A5D0TCI6-F1
#
_cell.length_a   1.000
_cell.length_b   1.000
_cell.length_c   1.000
_cell.angle_alpha   90.00
_cell.angle_beta   90.00
_cell.angle_gamma   90.00
#
_symmetry.space_group_name_H-M   'P 1'
#
loop_
_entity.id
_entity.type
_entity.pdbx_description
1 polymer ?
#
loop_
_entity_poly.entity_id
_entity_poly.type
_entity_poly.pdbx_seq_one_letter_code
_entity_poly.pdbx_strand_id
1 'polypeptide(L)'
;MIFTSDVEISRAGVVFKYGNPQPVWIESNGEKVSVKEIFYSWTERKGHYLIYKYTFTDGFDAYEIALNSLSMKWFLIAREEL
;
A
#
# COMPACT_ATOMS: atom_id res chain seq x y z
N MET A 1 3.46 -1.18 16.99
CA MET A 1 2.32 -2.08 16.78
C MET A 1 2.66 -2.91 15.57
N ILE A 2 2.95 -4.18 15.78
CA ILE A 2 3.20 -5.17 14.72
C ILE A 2 1.81 -5.76 14.46
N PHE A 3 1.21 -5.45 13.31
CA PHE A 3 -0.11 -5.96 12.96
C PHE A 3 0.05 -7.43 12.54
N THR A 4 -0.70 -8.32 13.17
CA THR A 4 -0.58 -9.78 13.01
C THR A 4 -1.36 -10.34 11.82
N SER A 5 -1.85 -9.49 10.91
CA SER A 5 -2.71 -9.86 9.76
C SER A 5 -2.26 -9.28 8.42
N ASP A 6 -1.07 -8.68 8.34
CA ASP A 6 -0.61 -8.00 7.13
C ASP A 6 0.00 -9.01 6.14
N VAL A 7 -0.56 -9.10 4.93
CA VAL A 7 -0.06 -9.99 3.86
C VAL A 7 1.01 -9.26 3.06
N GLU A 8 2.22 -9.84 2.97
CA GLU A 8 3.30 -9.25 2.16
C GLU A 8 2.91 -9.25 0.67
N ILE A 9 3.00 -8.09 0.03
CA ILE A 9 2.75 -7.91 -1.40
C ILE A 9 4.06 -8.20 -2.13
N SER A 10 4.04 -9.22 -2.99
CA SER A 10 5.24 -9.69 -3.71
C SER A 10 5.71 -8.73 -4.81
N ARG A 11 4.79 -8.01 -5.46
CA ARG A 11 5.10 -7.08 -6.56
C ARG A 11 4.22 -5.84 -6.49
N ALA A 12 4.81 -4.68 -6.76
CA ALA A 12 4.06 -3.43 -6.87
C ALA A 12 4.72 -2.51 -7.92
N GLY A 13 3.90 -1.74 -8.62
CA GLY A 13 4.32 -0.62 -9.44
C GLY A 13 4.19 0.67 -8.65
N VAL A 14 5.28 1.43 -8.56
CA VAL A 14 5.33 2.67 -7.76
C VAL A 14 5.96 3.77 -8.61
N VAL A 15 5.38 4.96 -8.55
CA VAL A 15 5.99 6.20 -9.07
C VAL A 15 6.37 7.09 -7.90
N PHE A 16 7.39 7.93 -8.05
CA PHE A 16 7.81 8.84 -6.99
C PHE A 16 7.41 10.27 -7.33
N LYS A 17 6.53 10.85 -6.50
CA LYS A 17 6.08 12.25 -6.63
C LYS A 17 6.71 13.07 -5.51
N TYR A 18 7.62 13.97 -5.89
CA TYR A 18 8.41 14.79 -4.93
C TYR A 18 9.12 13.94 -3.85
N GLY A 19 9.63 12.77 -4.24
CA GLY A 19 10.30 11.83 -3.32
C GLY A 19 9.35 10.92 -2.53
N ASN A 20 8.03 11.14 -2.58
CA ASN A 20 7.06 10.25 -1.94
C ASN A 20 6.64 9.13 -2.91
N PRO A 21 6.67 7.86 -2.47
CA PRO A 21 6.21 6.73 -3.28
C PRO A 21 4.70 6.84 -3.50
N GLN A 22 4.20 6.54 -4.69
CA GLN A 22 2.78 6.51 -5.03
C GLN A 22 2.49 5.17 -5.71
N PRO A 23 1.64 4.31 -5.11
CA PRO A 23 1.31 3.03 -5.72
C PRO A 23 0.49 3.26 -7.00
N VAL A 24 0.82 2.51 -8.05
CA VAL A 24 0.10 2.50 -9.33
C VAL A 24 -0.60 1.15 -9.54
N TRP A 25 0.00 0.07 -9.05
CA TRP A 25 -0.63 -1.24 -8.99
C TRP A 25 0.07 -2.10 -7.92
N ILE A 26 -0.63 -3.11 -7.43
CA ILE A 26 -0.08 -4.15 -6.55
C ILE A 26 -0.41 -5.54 -7.10
N GLU A 27 0.33 -6.54 -6.68
CA GLU A 27 -0.05 -7.93 -6.82
C GLU A 27 -0.83 -8.38 -5.57
N SER A 28 -2.03 -8.91 -5.77
CA SER A 28 -2.84 -9.52 -4.72
C SER A 28 -3.40 -10.84 -5.25
N ASN A 29 -3.17 -11.94 -4.53
CA ASN A 29 -3.59 -13.30 -4.94
C ASN A 29 -3.15 -13.70 -6.36
N GLY A 30 -1.96 -13.25 -6.79
CA GLY A 30 -1.42 -13.54 -8.13
C GLY A 30 -1.98 -12.65 -9.25
N GLU A 31 -2.91 -11.75 -8.92
CA GLU A 31 -3.52 -10.82 -9.87
C GLU A 31 -2.99 -9.40 -9.68
N LYS A 32 -2.93 -8.66 -10.78
CA LYS A 32 -2.52 -7.24 -10.77
C LYS A 32 -3.73 -6.37 -10.51
N VAL A 33 -3.81 -5.80 -9.31
CA VAL A 33 -4.82 -4.82 -8.91
C VAL A 33 -4.31 -3.42 -9.26
N SER A 34 -5.03 -2.71 -10.11
CA SER A 34 -4.64 -1.35 -10.53
C SER A 34 -5.18 -0.30 -9.56
N VAL A 35 -4.36 0.68 -9.22
CA VAL A 35 -4.79 1.83 -8.42
C VAL A 35 -5.55 2.78 -9.34
N LYS A 36 -6.88 2.81 -9.23
CA LYS A 36 -7.75 3.72 -10.01
C LYS A 36 -7.86 5.09 -9.33
N GLU A 37 -8.09 5.09 -8.03
CA GLU A 37 -8.19 6.30 -7.21
C GLU A 37 -7.66 6.04 -5.80
N ILE A 38 -6.91 6.99 -5.24
CA ILE A 38 -6.45 6.97 -3.85
C ILE A 38 -7.38 7.88 -3.03
N PHE A 39 -8.11 7.31 -2.06
CA PHE A 39 -8.99 8.05 -1.16
C PHE A 39 -8.21 8.77 -0.06
N TYR A 40 -7.28 8.03 0.56
CA TYR A 40 -6.52 8.49 1.70
C TYR A 40 -5.05 8.13 1.54
N SER A 41 -4.19 9.07 1.94
CA SER A 41 -2.75 8.84 2.04
C SER A 41 -2.24 9.47 3.31
N TRP A 42 -1.46 8.73 4.10
CA TRP A 42 -0.82 9.27 5.29
C TRP A 42 0.52 8.59 5.53
N THR A 43 1.31 9.17 6.43
CA THR A 43 2.64 8.67 6.74
C THR A 43 2.81 8.63 8.25
N GLU A 44 3.26 7.49 8.76
CA GLU A 44 3.61 7.31 10.15
C GLU A 44 5.13 7.24 10.30
N ARG A 45 5.67 7.85 11.36
CA ARG A 45 7.09 7.70 11.72
C ARG A 45 7.22 6.61 12.77
N LYS A 46 8.10 5.63 12.52
CA LYS A 46 8.44 4.58 13.48
C LYS A 46 9.95 4.65 13.73
N GLY A 47 10.34 5.36 14.79
CA GLY A 47 11.75 5.64 15.06
C GLY A 47 12.38 6.44 13.92
N HIS A 48 13.37 5.85 13.24
CA HIS A 48 14.15 6.48 12.17
C HIS A 48 13.63 6.22 10.76
N TYR A 49 12.54 5.45 10.59
CA TYR A 49 11.96 5.15 9.27
C TYR A 49 10.49 5.56 9.20
N LEU A 50 9.97 5.59 7.97
CA LEU A 50 8.59 5.95 7.66
C LEU A 50 7.79 4.71 7.23
N ILE A 51 6.51 4.72 7.56
CA ILE A 51 5.50 3.84 6.99
C ILE A 51 4.58 4.71 6.14
N TYR A 52 4.61 4.52 4.83
CA TYR A 52 3.67 5.19 3.93
C TYR A 52 2.42 4.34 3.79
N LYS A 53 1.24 4.90 4.03
CA LYS A 53 -0.03 4.18 3.96
C LYS A 53 -0.96 4.81 2.95
N TYR A 54 -1.70 3.95 2.26
CA TYR A 54 -2.63 4.33 1.21
C TYR A 54 -3.91 3.53 1.33
N THR A 55 -5.04 4.20 1.19
CA THR A 55 -6.31 3.56 0.90
C THR A 55 -6.70 3.91 -0.53
N PHE A 56 -6.94 2.91 -1.36
CA PHE A 56 -7.24 3.10 -2.78
C PHE A 56 -8.33 2.13 -3.25
N THR A 57 -8.89 2.40 -4.43
CA THR A 57 -9.80 1.48 -5.11
C THR A 57 -9.28 1.11 -6.50
N ASP A 58 -9.63 -0.08 -6.95
CA ASP A 58 -9.53 -0.49 -8.37
C ASP A 58 -10.83 -0.22 -9.16
N GLY A 59 -11.88 0.24 -8.49
CA GLY A 59 -13.23 0.45 -9.01
C GLY A 59 -14.26 -0.58 -8.54
N PHE A 60 -13.84 -1.67 -7.88
CA PHE A 60 -14.71 -2.71 -7.34
C PHE A 60 -14.53 -2.88 -5.83
N ASP A 61 -13.28 -2.97 -5.39
CA ASP A 61 -12.92 -3.09 -3.98
C ASP A 61 -12.16 -1.84 -3.51
N ALA A 62 -12.14 -1.62 -2.19
CA ALA A 62 -11.21 -0.76 -1.49
C ALA A 62 -10.09 -1.59 -0.87
N TYR A 63 -8.87 -1.05 -0.91
CA TYR A 63 -7.66 -1.69 -0.39
C TYR A 63 -6.92 -0.71 0.52
N GLU A 64 -6.46 -1.21 1.66
CA GLU A 64 -5.48 -0.52 2.50
C GLU A 64 -4.11 -1.20 2.36
N ILE A 65 -3.07 -0.42 2.02
CA ILE A 65 -1.70 -0.91 1.90
C ILE A 65 -0.70 -0.04 2.66
N ALA A 66 0.42 -0.63 3.03
CA ALA A 66 1.52 0.05 3.70
C ALA A 66 2.89 -0.30 3.09
N LEU A 67 3.74 0.70 2.89
CA LEU A 67 5.16 0.53 2.57
C LEU A 67 6.00 0.83 3.80
N ASN A 68 6.80 -0.15 4.22
CA ASN A 68 7.86 0.06 5.19
C ASN A 68 9.12 0.59 4.49
N SER A 69 9.53 1.84 4.78
CA SER A 69 10.67 2.48 4.10
C SER A 69 12.04 1.93 4.50
N LEU A 70 12.11 1.11 5.55
CA LEU A 70 13.35 0.47 5.98
C LEU A 70 13.57 -0.86 5.25
N SER A 71 12.54 -1.72 5.25
CA SER A 71 12.61 -3.02 4.58
C SER A 71 12.29 -2.96 3.08
N MET A 72 11.75 -1.83 2.61
CA MET A 72 11.24 -1.65 1.25
C MET A 72 10.18 -2.70 0.85
N LYS A 73 9.39 -3.14 1.83
CA LYS A 73 8.32 -4.12 1.65
C LYS A 73 6.94 -3.47 1.71
N TRP A 74 6.08 -3.91 0.80
CA TRP A 74 4.66 -3.56 0.77
C TRP A 74 3.83 -4.62 1.47
N PHE A 75 2.78 -4.18 2.14
CA PHE A 75 1.84 -5.03 2.85
C PHE A 75 0.41 -4.64 2.50
N LEU A 76 -0.44 -5.64 2.29
CA LEU A 76 -1.89 -5.50 2.25
C LEU A 76 -2.40 -5.60 3.69
N ILE A 77 -3.10 -4.56 4.13
CA ILE A 77 -3.64 -4.42 5.49
C ILE A 77 -5.10 -4.86 5.52
N ALA A 78 -5.89 -4.40 4.55
CA ALA A 78 -7.32 -4.71 4.44
C ALA A 78 -7.79 -4.67 2.98
N ARG A 79 -8.88 -5.39 2.72
CA ARG A 79 -9.68 -5.32 1.48
C ARG A 79 -11.16 -5.34 1.86
N GLU A 80 -11.94 -4.44 1.27
CA GLU A 80 -13.38 -4.33 1.49
C GLU A 80 -14.09 -4.16 0.14
N GLU A 81 -15.24 -4.80 -0.06
CA GLU A 81 -16.08 -4.60 -1.25
C GLU A 81 -16.81 -3.24 -1.13
N LEU A 82 -16.88 -2.47 -2.23
CA LEU A 82 -17.49 -1.13 -2.26
C LEU A 82 -19.01 -1.13 -2.41
#